data_AF-A0A8X6PKB1-F1
#
_entry.id   AF-A0A8X6PKB1-F1
#
_cell.length_a   1.000
_cell.length_b   1.000
_cell.length_c   1.000
_cell.angle_alpha   90.00
_cell.angle_beta   90.00
_cell.angle_gamma   90.00
#
_symmetry.space_group_name_H-M   'P 1'
#
loop_
_entity.id
_entity.type
_entity.pdbx_description
1 polymer ?
#
loop_
_entity_poly.entity_id
_entity_poly.type
_entity_poly.pdbx_seq_one_letter_code
_entity_poly.pdbx_strand_id
1 'polypeptide(L)'
;MRRRFKTSMKKKTLNPEYNEQYAFEVEPGDMAKKTIEVTVWDKDYSKDYSYLGGLALNMQSKGDRLRHWLDVVRNPNRRIERWHPLSNVVFVD
;
A
#
# COMPACT_ATOMS: atom_id res chain seq x y z
N MET A 1 10.01 -6.34 12.86
CA MET A 1 9.96 -7.21 11.67
C MET A 1 8.98 -6.60 10.66
N ARG A 2 9.39 -6.37 9.41
CA ARG A 2 8.46 -5.92 8.37
C ARG A 2 7.57 -7.11 7.97
N ARG A 3 6.25 -6.96 8.00
CA ARG A 3 5.31 -7.98 7.52
C ARG A 3 4.95 -7.64 6.08
N ARG A 4 5.08 -8.61 5.18
CA ARG A 4 4.87 -8.42 3.74
C ARG A 4 3.84 -9.40 3.23
N PHE A 5 2.87 -8.88 2.48
CA PHE A 5 1.89 -9.67 1.74
C PHE A 5 2.07 -9.41 0.24
N LYS A 6 1.66 -10.37 -0.59
CA LYS A 6 1.71 -10.26 -2.04
C LYS A 6 0.41 -10.80 -2.62
N THR A 7 -0.16 -10.04 -3.55
CA THR A 7 -1.38 -10.40 -4.27
C THR A 7 -1.16 -11.49 -5.29
N SER A 8 -2.27 -12.05 -5.77
CA SER A 8 -2.28 -12.85 -7.00
C SER A 8 -1.76 -12.03 -8.19
N MET A 9 -1.12 -12.72 -9.14
CA MET A 9 -0.68 -12.09 -10.39
C MET A 9 -1.84 -11.97 -11.38
N LYS A 10 -2.06 -10.77 -11.92
CA LYS A 10 -3.02 -10.53 -13.00
C LYS A 10 -2.25 -10.34 -14.30
N LYS A 11 -2.48 -11.23 -15.27
CA LYS A 11 -1.72 -11.27 -16.53
C LYS A 11 -2.34 -10.35 -17.58
N LYS A 12 -1.49 -9.71 -18.39
CA LYS A 12 -1.89 -8.99 -19.62
C LYS A 12 -2.98 -7.92 -19.38
N THR A 13 -2.89 -7.17 -18.30
CA THR A 13 -3.81 -6.06 -18.01
C THR A 13 -3.09 -4.89 -17.35
N LEU A 14 -3.46 -3.67 -17.74
CA LEU A 14 -3.03 -2.41 -17.10
C LEU A 14 -4.04 -1.96 -16.02
N ASN A 15 -5.21 -2.60 -15.93
CA ASN A 15 -6.26 -2.29 -14.96
C ASN A 15 -6.61 -3.56 -14.17
N PRO A 16 -5.68 -4.07 -13.33
CA PRO A 16 -5.93 -5.28 -12.57
C PRO A 16 -6.95 -5.05 -11.45
N GLU A 17 -7.92 -5.94 -11.33
CA GLU A 17 -8.79 -6.04 -10.16
C GLU A 17 -8.33 -7.20 -9.26
N TYR A 18 -7.90 -6.87 -8.03
CA TYR A 18 -7.41 -7.87 -7.07
C TYR A 18 -8.52 -8.35 -6.14
N ASN A 19 -9.24 -7.44 -5.50
CA ASN A 19 -10.27 -7.73 -4.49
C ASN A 19 -9.74 -8.62 -3.34
N GLU A 20 -8.46 -8.45 -2.98
CA GLU A 20 -7.79 -9.17 -1.89
C GLU A 20 -7.67 -8.27 -0.65
N GLN A 21 -7.74 -8.86 0.54
CA GLN A 21 -7.62 -8.15 1.82
C GLN A 21 -6.53 -8.78 2.68
N TYR A 22 -5.77 -7.94 3.37
CA TYR A 22 -4.72 -8.37 4.31
C TYR A 22 -4.88 -7.65 5.63
N ALA A 23 -4.49 -8.32 6.72
CA ALA A 23 -4.54 -7.78 8.07
C ALA A 23 -3.13 -7.63 8.65
N PHE A 24 -2.90 -6.50 9.30
CA PHE A 24 -1.72 -6.25 10.12
C PHE A 24 -2.20 -6.05 11.56
N GLU A 25 -1.63 -6.82 12.48
CA GLU A 25 -1.83 -6.60 13.91
C GLU A 25 -0.95 -5.44 14.37
N VAL A 26 -1.56 -4.42 14.95
CA VAL A 26 -0.89 -3.22 15.42
C VAL A 26 -1.49 -2.81 16.77
N GLU A 27 -0.62 -2.62 17.76
CA GLU A 27 -1.01 -2.05 19.04
C GLU A 27 -1.53 -0.61 18.86
N PRO A 28 -2.64 -0.21 19.49
CA PRO A 28 -3.23 1.12 19.31
C PRO A 28 -2.24 2.27 19.51
N GLY A 29 -1.35 2.16 20.51
CA GLY A 29 -0.33 3.17 20.81
C GLY A 29 0.78 3.30 19.76
N ASP A 30 0.91 2.32 18.88
CA ASP A 30 1.94 2.27 17.83
C ASP A 30 1.43 2.73 16.47
N MET A 31 0.11 2.89 16.28
CA MET A 31 -0.49 3.26 14.99
C MET A 31 0.18 4.49 14.37
N ALA A 32 0.42 5.55 15.15
CA ALA A 32 1.04 6.78 14.65
C ALA A 32 2.48 6.60 14.12
N LYS A 33 3.16 5.51 14.49
CA LYS A 33 4.55 5.21 14.09
C LYS A 33 4.63 4.20 12.94
N LYS A 34 3.51 3.58 12.55
CA LYS A 34 3.50 2.60 11.46
C LYS A 34 3.43 3.30 10.10
N THR A 35 3.96 2.61 9.10
CA THR A 35 3.82 2.95 7.70
C THR A 35 3.27 1.74 6.96
N ILE A 36 2.27 1.97 6.10
CA ILE A 36 1.86 0.99 5.08
C ILE A 36 2.51 1.40 3.78
N GLU A 37 3.30 0.51 3.20
CA GLU A 37 3.88 0.66 1.87
C GLU A 37 3.15 -0.27 0.90
N VAL A 38 2.74 0.27 -0.24
CA VAL A 38 2.15 -0.49 -1.34
C VAL A 38 3.02 -0.26 -2.56
N THR A 39 3.55 -1.34 -3.11
CA THR A 39 4.39 -1.33 -4.31
C THR A 39 3.77 -2.19 -5.41
N VAL A 40 3.80 -1.68 -6.63
CA VAL A 40 3.25 -2.31 -7.82
C VAL A 40 4.41 -2.71 -8.72
N TRP A 41 4.40 -3.96 -9.15
CA TRP A 41 5.46 -4.58 -9.92
C TRP A 41 4.87 -5.28 -11.14
N ASP A 42 5.55 -5.16 -12.26
CA ASP A 42 5.32 -5.96 -13.44
C ASP A 42 6.24 -7.19 -13.44
N LYS A 43 5.69 -8.33 -13.84
CA LYS A 43 6.46 -9.57 -13.97
C LYS A 43 6.58 -9.92 -15.44
N ASP A 44 7.74 -9.65 -16.01
CA ASP A 44 8.11 -10.10 -17.33
C ASP A 44 8.44 -11.60 -17.33
N TYR A 45 8.18 -12.27 -18.47
CA TYR A 45 8.42 -13.71 -18.62
C TYR A 45 9.91 -14.10 -18.57
N SER A 46 10.81 -13.16 -18.86
CA SER A 46 12.25 -13.41 -19.07
C SER A 46 13.18 -12.43 -18.35
N LYS A 47 12.63 -11.53 -17.52
CA LYS A 47 13.40 -10.53 -16.78
C LYS A 47 13.04 -10.54 -15.30
N ASP A 48 13.86 -9.86 -14.51
CA ASP A 48 13.52 -9.46 -13.15
C ASP A 48 12.26 -8.58 -13.13
N TYR A 49 11.61 -8.52 -11.97
CA TYR A 49 10.41 -7.71 -11.79
C TYR A 49 10.72 -6.23 -12.03
N SER A 50 9.90 -5.58 -12.86
CA SER A 50 10.00 -4.15 -13.13
C SER A 50 9.12 -3.38 -12.14
N TYR A 51 9.67 -2.39 -11.44
CA TYR A 51 8.89 -1.54 -10.54
C TYR A 51 8.03 -0.57 -11.35
N LEU A 52 6.72 -0.59 -11.13
CA LEU A 52 5.78 0.33 -11.79
C LEU A 52 5.50 1.58 -10.96
N GLY A 53 5.65 1.49 -9.64
CA GLY A 53 5.38 2.59 -8.72
C GLY A 53 4.77 2.12 -7.41
N GLY A 54 4.58 3.06 -6.51
CA GLY A 54 4.09 2.74 -5.17
C GLY A 54 3.73 3.97 -4.37
N LEU A 55 3.31 3.73 -3.14
CA LEU A 55 2.94 4.77 -2.18
C LEU A 55 3.19 4.30 -0.74
N ALA A 56 3.38 5.27 0.14
CA ALA A 56 3.39 5.07 1.58
C ALA A 56 2.24 5.86 2.22
N LEU A 57 1.61 5.27 3.24
CA LEU A 57 0.62 5.90 4.10
C LEU A 57 1.15 5.88 5.54
N ASN A 58 1.33 7.08 6.12
CA ASN A 58 1.77 7.29 7.49
C ASN A 58 1.47 8.73 7.95
N MET A 59 1.84 9.06 9.20
CA MET A 59 1.65 10.39 9.78
C MET A 59 2.49 11.50 9.11
N GLN A 60 3.56 11.15 8.38
CA GLN A 60 4.43 12.10 7.68
C GLN A 60 4.02 12.31 6.21
N SER A 61 2.97 11.61 5.75
CA SER A 61 2.42 11.78 4.42
C SER A 61 1.87 13.19 4.21
N LYS A 62 1.56 13.55 2.96
CA LYS A 62 0.95 14.84 2.61
C LYS A 62 -0.32 14.63 1.78
N GLY A 63 -1.18 15.65 1.74
CA GLY A 63 -2.39 15.66 0.92
C GLY A 63 -3.31 14.47 1.20
N ASP A 64 -3.82 13.84 0.14
CA ASP A 64 -4.79 12.75 0.24
C ASP A 64 -4.26 11.50 0.94
N ARG A 65 -2.95 11.25 0.87
CA ARG A 65 -2.30 10.14 1.58
C ARG A 65 -2.38 10.33 3.10
N LEU A 66 -2.06 11.53 3.59
CA LEU A 66 -2.21 11.86 5.01
C LEU A 66 -3.67 11.81 5.44
N ARG A 67 -4.57 12.39 4.64
CA ARG A 67 -6.00 12.35 4.94
C ARG A 67 -6.50 10.91 5.06
N HIS A 68 -6.03 10.00 4.20
CA HIS A 68 -6.46 8.60 4.24
C HIS A 68 -5.98 7.93 5.53
N TRP A 69 -4.73 8.15 5.90
CA TRP A 69 -4.16 7.64 7.15
C TRP A 69 -4.91 8.17 8.38
N LEU A 70 -5.18 9.48 8.44
CA LEU A 70 -5.91 10.08 9.55
C LEU A 70 -7.35 9.57 9.64
N ASP A 71 -8.03 9.37 8.52
CA ASP A 71 -9.40 8.83 8.51
C ASP A 71 -9.43 7.41 9.08
N VAL A 72 -8.44 6.57 8.76
CA VAL A 72 -8.30 5.22 9.34
C VAL A 72 -8.07 5.28 10.85
N VAL A 73 -7.13 6.11 11.31
CA VAL A 73 -6.79 6.22 12.74
C VAL A 73 -7.94 6.79 13.56
N ARG A 74 -8.68 7.77 13.02
CA ARG A 74 -9.76 8.47 13.74
C ARG A 74 -11.09 7.72 13.73
N ASN A 75 -11.29 6.79 12.80
CA ASN A 75 -12.55 6.06 12.65
C ASN A 75 -12.30 4.55 12.81
N PRO A 76 -12.00 4.06 14.03
CA PRO A 76 -11.81 2.63 14.25
C PRO A 76 -13.06 1.84 13.83
N ASN A 77 -12.85 0.61 13.33
CA ASN A 77 -13.89 -0.29 12.81
C ASN A 77 -14.64 0.22 11.57
N ARG A 78 -14.23 1.33 10.96
CA ARG A 78 -14.79 1.82 9.70
C ARG A 78 -13.88 1.46 8.54
N ARG A 79 -14.47 0.90 7.47
CA ARG A 79 -13.77 0.72 6.20
C ARG A 79 -13.61 2.09 5.52
N ILE A 80 -12.37 2.47 5.25
CA ILE A 80 -12.02 3.66 4.48
C ILE A 80 -11.42 3.19 3.16
N GLU A 81 -11.96 3.67 2.04
CA GLU A 81 -11.49 3.32 0.70
C GLU A 81 -11.14 4.59 -0.08
N ARG A 82 -10.01 4.59 -0.79
CA ARG A 82 -9.57 5.74 -1.57
C ARG A 82 -8.60 5.36 -2.69
N TRP A 83 -8.75 6.01 -3.83
CA TRP A 83 -7.78 5.98 -4.92
C TRP A 83 -6.55 6.84 -4.60
N HIS A 84 -5.37 6.36 -4.96
CA HIS A 84 -4.12 7.10 -4.81
C HIS A 84 -3.28 6.99 -6.08
N PRO A 85 -2.67 8.08 -6.56
CA PRO A 85 -1.71 7.99 -7.64
C PRO A 85 -0.45 7.27 -7.15
N LEU A 86 0.10 6.41 -8.01
CA LEU A 86 1.41 5.81 -7.80
C LEU A 86 2.48 6.88 -7.94
N SER A 87 3.53 6.75 -7.13
CA SER A 87 4.75 7.56 -7.26
C SER A 87 5.93 6.70 -7.65
N ASN A 88 6.90 7.29 -8.36
CA ASN A 88 8.14 6.64 -8.77
C ASN A 88 9.14 6.46 -7.62
N VAL A 89 8.78 6.84 -6.39
CA VAL A 89 9.62 6.63 -5.21
C VAL A 89 9.77 5.13 -5.00
N VAL A 90 11.00 4.64 -5.01
CA VAL A 90 11.32 3.26 -4.66
C VAL A 90 11.45 3.19 -3.15
N PHE A 91 10.57 2.40 -2.51
CA PHE A 91 10.69 2.09 -1.10
C PHE A 91 11.73 0.97 -0.99
N VAL A 92 12.96 1.35 -0.68
CA VAL A 92 14.06 0.40 -0.48
C VAL A 92 13.99 -0.11 0.96
N ASP A 93 14.25 -1.40 1.15
CA ASP A 93 14.38 -2.01 2.48
C ASP A 93 15.60 -1.46 3.26
#